data_AF-A0ABD1D123-F1
#
_entry.id   AF-A0ABD1D123-F1
#
_cell.length_a   1.000
_cell.length_b   1.000
_cell.length_c   1.000
_cell.angle_alpha   90.00
_cell.angle_beta   90.00
_cell.angle_gamma   90.00
#
_symmetry.space_group_name_H-M   'P 1'
#
loop_
_entity.id
_entity.type
_entity.pdbx_description
1 polymer ?
#
loop_
_entity_poly.entity_id
_entity_poly.type
_entity_poly.pdbx_seq_one_letter_code
_entity_poly.pdbx_strand_id
1 'polypeptide(L)'
;MAQMAITLLTRAIEYDINGRKLESLKLYEDGIEALLKESKAEVDPKRKQHFQAKILEYMARAEQVKEQITRWRSRGEIRDKIHVVEGATGYSYGRVFGKYMTDEVKEIMIEEPYVREHHQLCNVVMFCELAVSSCKALKFVKLMTVREKKNNDEQARALQILKDSVKKQGVEFFVEYSEHMHDRQVILSNGYIIKIGRGLNYFKPPSSKYSLGAFNYQYRECRETNIDVFYCPENNKM
;
A
#
# COMPACT_ATOMS: atom_id res chain seq x y z
N MET A 1 -5.24 8.08 28.88
CA MET A 1 -4.25 7.79 27.81
C MET A 1 -4.08 6.29 27.60
N ALA A 2 -3.91 5.48 28.66
CA ALA A 2 -3.76 4.01 28.56
C ALA A 2 -4.79 3.27 27.69
N GLN A 3 -6.02 3.78 27.65
CA GLN A 3 -7.07 3.22 26.83
C GLN A 3 -6.74 3.23 25.32
N MET A 4 -5.99 4.23 24.83
CA MET A 4 -5.63 4.34 23.42
C MET A 4 -4.62 3.27 23.03
N ALA A 5 -3.54 3.10 23.80
CA ALA A 5 -2.54 2.06 23.56
C ALA A 5 -3.19 0.66 23.58
N ILE A 6 -4.03 0.38 24.58
CA ILE A 6 -4.76 -0.89 24.69
C ILE A 6 -5.65 -1.13 23.48
N THR A 7 -6.40 -0.11 23.04
CA THR A 7 -7.32 -0.23 21.90
C THR A 7 -6.56 -0.53 20.61
N LEU A 8 -5.44 0.16 20.36
CA LEU A 8 -4.62 -0.05 19.17
C LEU A 8 -4.00 -1.44 19.16
N LEU A 9 -3.38 -1.86 20.27
CA LEU A 9 -2.71 -3.16 20.38
C LEU A 9 -3.71 -4.33 20.32
N THR A 10 -4.90 -4.18 20.91
CA THR A 10 -5.96 -5.19 20.82
C THR A 10 -6.40 -5.39 19.37
N ARG A 11 -6.62 -4.30 18.62
CA ARG A 11 -6.95 -4.38 17.19
C ARG A 11 -5.80 -4.92 16.36
N ALA A 12 -4.55 -4.59 16.71
CA ALA A 12 -3.37 -5.12 16.04
C ALA A 12 -3.34 -6.64 16.11
N ILE A 13 -3.55 -7.21 17.31
CA ILE A 13 -3.62 -8.66 17.52
C ILE A 13 -4.77 -9.28 16.72
N GLU A 14 -5.97 -8.71 16.80
CA GLU A 14 -7.14 -9.20 16.07
C GLU A 14 -6.87 -9.25 14.56
N TYR A 15 -6.29 -8.18 14.01
CA TYR A 15 -6.06 -8.08 12.57
C TYR A 15 -4.94 -8.99 12.10
N ASP A 16 -3.89 -9.13 12.91
CA ASP A 16 -2.82 -10.07 12.66
C ASP A 16 -3.36 -11.51 12.58
N ILE A 17 -4.17 -11.94 13.55
CA ILE A 17 -4.78 -13.28 13.54
C ILE A 17 -5.66 -13.50 12.29
N ASN A 18 -6.31 -12.44 11.78
CA ASN A 18 -7.19 -12.49 10.63
C ASN A 18 -6.49 -12.30 9.26
N GLY A 19 -5.15 -12.29 9.25
CA GLY A 19 -4.34 -12.16 8.04
C GLY A 19 -4.19 -10.74 7.49
N ARG A 20 -4.68 -9.71 8.20
CA ARG A 20 -4.52 -8.29 7.83
C ARG A 20 -3.16 -7.77 8.32
N LYS A 21 -2.09 -8.23 7.69
CA LYS A 21 -0.72 -8.00 8.15
C LYS A 21 -0.29 -6.53 8.02
N LEU A 22 -0.61 -5.84 6.93
CA LEU A 22 -0.19 -4.45 6.72
C LEU A 22 -0.78 -3.52 7.77
N GLU A 23 -2.09 -3.63 8.00
CA GLU A 23 -2.78 -2.80 8.98
C GLU A 23 -2.42 -3.20 10.41
N SER A 24 -2.30 -4.50 10.69
CA SER A 24 -1.88 -4.96 12.02
C SER A 24 -0.49 -4.44 12.39
N LEU A 25 0.48 -4.45 11.46
CA LEU A 25 1.80 -3.89 11.68
C LEU A 25 1.70 -2.41 12.03
N LYS A 26 0.91 -1.64 11.27
CA LYS A 26 0.73 -0.22 11.55
C LYS A 26 0.12 0.02 12.95
N LEU A 27 -0.87 -0.77 13.33
CA LEU A 27 -1.51 -0.69 14.65
C LEU A 27 -0.56 -1.10 15.77
N TYR A 28 0.33 -2.08 15.55
CA TYR A 28 1.38 -2.42 16.49
C TYR A 28 2.33 -1.24 16.68
N GLU A 29 2.82 -0.63 15.59
CA GLU A 29 3.72 0.53 15.65
C GLU A 29 3.10 1.70 16.45
N ASP A 30 1.87 2.08 16.11
CA ASP A 30 1.15 3.18 16.77
C ASP A 30 0.85 2.85 18.25
N GLY A 31 0.46 1.60 18.53
CA GLY A 31 0.18 1.11 19.87
C GLY A 31 1.42 1.05 20.76
N ILE A 32 2.56 0.61 20.21
CA ILE A 32 3.85 0.58 20.90
C ILE A 32 4.33 2.00 21.19
N GLU A 33 4.21 2.94 20.24
CA GLU A 33 4.56 4.34 20.47
C GLU A 33 3.73 4.96 21.60
N ALA A 34 2.41 4.71 21.59
CA ALA A 34 1.51 5.17 22.65
C ALA A 34 1.90 4.57 24.01
N LEU A 35 2.16 3.26 24.07
CA LEU A 35 2.55 2.58 25.31
C LEU A 35 3.92 3.02 25.83
N LEU A 36 4.87 3.31 24.93
CA LEU A 36 6.19 3.88 25.27
C LEU A 36 6.04 5.25 25.95
N LYS A 37 5.14 6.10 25.43
CA LYS A 37 4.87 7.42 26.02
C LYS A 37 4.31 7.29 27.44
N GLU A 38 3.44 6.31 27.67
CA GLU A 38 2.86 6.03 28.98
C GLU A 38 3.87 5.42 29.96
N SER A 39 4.66 4.46 29.50
CA SER A 39 5.74 3.86 30.30
C SER A 39 6.74 4.91 30.78
N LYS A 40 7.03 5.92 29.97
CA LYS A 40 7.89 7.06 30.37
C LYS A 40 7.26 7.93 31.46
N ALA A 41 5.94 8.11 31.43
CA ALA A 41 5.20 8.92 32.40
C ALA A 41 4.84 8.17 33.69
N GLU A 42 4.93 6.85 33.69
CA GLU A 42 4.63 6.01 34.87
C GLU A 42 5.70 6.15 35.96
N VAL A 43 5.23 6.34 37.19
CA VAL A 43 6.05 6.55 38.39
C VAL A 43 6.17 5.27 39.21
N ASP A 44 5.15 4.41 39.19
CA ASP A 44 5.18 3.14 39.90
C ASP A 44 6.18 2.18 39.24
N PRO A 45 7.23 1.72 39.95
CA PRO A 45 8.27 0.88 39.36
C PRO A 45 7.76 -0.46 38.82
N LYS A 46 6.76 -1.07 39.47
CA LYS A 46 6.22 -2.38 39.07
C LYS A 46 5.39 -2.24 37.79
N ARG A 47 4.53 -1.22 37.72
CA ARG A 47 3.74 -0.92 36.51
C ARG A 47 4.63 -0.51 35.36
N LYS A 48 5.65 0.29 35.61
CA LYS A 48 6.64 0.67 34.60
C LYS A 48 7.36 -0.54 34.03
N GLN A 49 7.81 -1.45 34.88
CA GLN A 49 8.42 -2.72 34.47
C GLN A 49 7.44 -3.58 33.65
N HIS A 50 6.17 -3.65 34.06
CA HIS A 50 5.13 -4.36 33.31
C HIS A 50 4.93 -3.79 31.91
N PHE A 51 4.85 -2.46 31.77
CA PHE A 51 4.75 -1.80 30.47
C PHE A 51 5.97 -2.08 29.60
N GLN A 52 7.19 -2.01 30.16
CA GLN A 52 8.42 -2.33 29.44
C GLN A 52 8.43 -3.77 28.91
N ALA A 53 8.01 -4.74 29.73
CA ALA A 53 7.90 -6.13 29.30
C ALA A 53 6.90 -6.28 28.14
N LYS A 54 5.73 -5.62 28.23
CA LYS A 54 4.73 -5.65 27.15
C LYS A 54 5.20 -4.95 25.87
N ILE A 55 5.92 -3.84 25.98
CA ILE A 55 6.52 -3.17 24.83
C ILE A 55 7.46 -4.13 24.08
N LEU A 56 8.32 -4.85 24.79
CA LEU A 56 9.23 -5.82 24.18
C LEU A 56 8.48 -6.97 23.48
N GLU A 57 7.42 -7.49 24.09
CA GLU A 57 6.54 -8.52 23.50
C GLU A 57 5.92 -8.04 22.18
N TYR A 58 5.32 -6.85 22.18
CA TYR A 58 4.68 -6.28 20.99
C TYR A 58 5.70 -5.92 19.91
N MET A 59 6.87 -5.40 20.28
CA MET A 59 7.96 -5.12 19.34
C MET A 59 8.46 -6.40 18.66
N ALA A 60 8.64 -7.47 19.42
CA ALA A 60 9.04 -8.77 18.86
C ALA A 60 8.00 -9.29 17.85
N ARG A 61 6.70 -9.14 18.15
CA ARG A 61 5.65 -9.54 17.21
C ARG A 61 5.59 -8.64 15.98
N ALA A 62 5.70 -7.32 16.15
CA ALA A 62 5.72 -6.37 15.05
C ALA A 62 6.87 -6.67 14.08
N GLU A 63 8.06 -7.01 14.58
CA GLU A 63 9.20 -7.38 13.74
C GLU A 63 8.94 -8.68 12.96
N GLN A 64 8.32 -9.69 13.58
CA GLN A 64 7.91 -10.91 12.86
C GLN A 64 6.93 -10.62 11.73
N VAL A 65 5.92 -9.76 11.97
CA VAL A 65 4.94 -9.37 10.94
C VAL A 65 5.64 -8.60 9.82
N LYS A 66 6.58 -7.71 10.16
CA LYS A 66 7.39 -6.95 9.19
C LYS A 66 8.29 -7.85 8.34
N GLU A 67 8.91 -8.87 8.93
CA GLU A 67 9.67 -9.87 8.19
C GLU A 67 8.76 -10.64 7.20
N GLN A 68 7.55 -11.02 7.63
CA GLN A 68 6.58 -11.67 6.74
C GLN A 68 6.24 -10.78 5.54
N ILE A 69 5.91 -9.51 5.77
CA ILE A 69 5.62 -8.53 4.70
C ILE A 69 6.83 -8.34 3.78
N THR A 70 8.05 -8.37 4.32
CA THR A 70 9.27 -8.25 3.51
C THR A 70 9.45 -9.45 2.59
N ARG A 71 9.12 -10.67 3.04
CA ARG A 71 9.14 -11.88 2.21
C ARG A 71 8.15 -11.82 1.05
N TRP A 72 7.04 -11.09 1.20
CA TRP A 72 6.07 -10.88 0.11
C TRP A 72 6.69 -10.19 -1.11
N ARG A 73 7.81 -9.48 -0.96
CA ARG A 73 8.43 -8.68 -2.04
C ARG A 73 9.33 -9.50 -2.97
N SER A 74 9.86 -10.63 -2.48
CA SER A 74 11.05 -11.27 -3.05
C SER A 74 10.84 -12.68 -3.58
N ARG A 75 9.67 -13.30 -3.36
CA ARG A 75 9.40 -14.69 -3.76
C ARG A 75 8.11 -14.78 -4.58
N GLY A 76 8.07 -15.73 -5.51
CA GLY A 76 6.87 -16.05 -6.26
C GLY A 76 7.18 -16.74 -7.58
N GLU A 77 6.23 -17.54 -8.06
CA GLU A 77 6.28 -18.14 -9.38
C GLU A 77 5.72 -17.16 -10.40
N ILE A 78 6.37 -17.02 -11.55
CA ILE A 78 5.85 -16.20 -12.65
C ILE A 78 4.55 -16.83 -13.16
N ARG A 79 3.48 -16.03 -13.20
CA ARG A 79 2.16 -16.43 -13.70
C ARG A 79 1.77 -15.74 -14.99
N ASP A 80 2.26 -14.52 -15.21
CA ASP A 80 1.96 -13.77 -16.42
C ASP A 80 3.10 -12.82 -16.75
N LYS A 81 3.25 -12.51 -18.04
CA LYS A 81 4.21 -11.54 -18.56
C LYS A 81 3.53 -10.72 -19.64
N ILE A 82 3.47 -9.41 -19.44
CA ILE A 82 2.87 -8.48 -20.39
C ILE A 82 3.98 -7.54 -20.87
N HIS A 83 4.23 -7.55 -22.17
CA HIS A 83 5.11 -6.60 -22.82
C HIS A 83 4.27 -5.50 -23.48
N VAL A 84 4.36 -4.29 -22.94
CA VAL A 84 3.74 -3.09 -23.50
C VAL A 84 4.75 -2.44 -24.42
N VAL A 85 4.47 -2.46 -25.73
CA VAL A 85 5.32 -1.78 -26.72
C VAL A 85 5.05 -0.28 -26.73
N GLU A 86 6.03 0.50 -27.19
CA GLU A 86 5.94 1.96 -27.28
C GLU A 86 4.72 2.41 -28.12
N GLY A 87 3.91 3.31 -27.57
CA GLY A 87 2.71 3.83 -28.25
C GLY A 87 1.49 2.91 -28.19
N ALA A 88 1.60 1.72 -27.59
CA ALA A 88 0.47 0.81 -27.51
C ALA A 88 -0.68 1.37 -26.67
N THR A 89 -1.91 1.05 -27.05
CA THR A 89 -3.12 1.36 -26.28
C THR A 89 -3.71 0.08 -25.69
N GLY A 90 -4.76 0.23 -24.89
CA GLY A 90 -5.50 -0.90 -24.34
C GLY A 90 -4.91 -1.48 -23.07
N TYR A 91 -3.92 -0.83 -22.45
CA TYR A 91 -3.27 -1.26 -21.21
C TYR A 91 -3.72 -0.40 -20.02
N SER A 92 -5.04 -0.20 -19.89
CA SER A 92 -5.60 0.41 -18.68
C SER A 92 -5.27 -0.43 -17.44
N TYR A 93 -5.35 0.17 -16.26
CA TYR A 93 -5.20 -0.57 -15.01
C TYR A 93 -6.20 -1.72 -14.87
N GLY A 94 -7.41 -1.58 -15.41
CA GLY A 94 -8.38 -2.68 -15.43
C GLY A 94 -7.84 -3.91 -16.15
N ARG A 95 -7.11 -3.74 -17.26
CA ARG A 95 -6.46 -4.86 -17.95
C ARG A 95 -5.28 -5.43 -17.17
N VAL A 96 -4.45 -4.57 -16.58
CA VAL A 96 -3.21 -5.00 -15.90
C VAL A 96 -3.48 -5.66 -14.56
N PHE A 97 -4.40 -5.11 -13.76
CA PHE A 97 -4.64 -5.53 -12.38
C PHE A 97 -5.97 -6.24 -12.18
N GLY A 98 -6.98 -5.97 -13.01
CA GLY A 98 -8.36 -6.37 -12.73
C GLY A 98 -8.55 -7.89 -12.56
N LYS A 99 -7.81 -8.71 -13.32
CA LYS A 99 -7.83 -10.18 -13.18
C LYS A 99 -7.35 -10.67 -11.80
N TYR A 100 -6.53 -9.87 -11.10
CA TYR A 100 -5.88 -10.23 -9.85
C TYR A 100 -6.53 -9.55 -8.63
N MET A 101 -7.33 -8.51 -8.86
CA MET A 101 -8.12 -7.78 -7.86
C MET A 101 -9.46 -8.47 -7.63
N THR A 102 -9.43 -9.54 -6.83
CA THR A 102 -10.60 -10.38 -6.50
C THR A 102 -11.26 -9.97 -5.19
N ASP A 103 -12.45 -10.50 -4.92
CA ASP A 103 -13.24 -10.17 -3.73
C ASP A 103 -12.50 -10.47 -2.42
N GLU A 104 -11.63 -11.49 -2.38
CA GLU A 104 -10.87 -11.86 -1.19
C GLU A 104 -9.69 -10.94 -0.85
N VAL A 105 -9.33 -10.00 -1.72
CA VAL A 105 -8.24 -9.04 -1.45
C VAL A 105 -8.66 -8.08 -0.35
N LYS A 106 -8.01 -8.21 0.82
CA LYS A 106 -8.24 -7.39 2.02
C LYS A 106 -7.28 -6.22 2.13
N GLU A 107 -6.05 -6.40 1.63
CA GLU A 107 -4.98 -5.40 1.74
C GLU A 107 -4.20 -5.27 0.43
N ILE A 108 -3.73 -4.06 0.15
CA ILE A 108 -2.89 -3.75 -1.00
C ILE A 108 -1.68 -2.92 -0.54
N MET A 109 -0.48 -3.30 -0.99
CA MET A 109 0.72 -2.48 -0.87
C MET A 109 1.17 -2.01 -2.25
N ILE A 110 1.35 -0.70 -2.40
CA ILE A 110 1.82 -0.03 -3.61
C ILE A 110 3.21 0.51 -3.33
N GLU A 111 4.20 0.09 -4.10
CA GLU A 111 5.55 0.66 -4.10
C GLU A 111 5.72 1.46 -5.39
N GLU A 112 5.71 2.78 -5.27
CA GLU A 112 5.86 3.70 -6.40
C GLU A 112 6.74 4.89 -5.99
N PRO A 113 8.01 4.93 -6.38
CA PRO A 113 8.93 6.02 -6.02
C PRO A 113 8.53 7.38 -6.62
N TYR A 114 7.72 7.37 -7.70
CA TYR A 114 7.37 8.56 -8.46
C TYR A 114 5.88 8.92 -8.32
N VAL A 115 5.47 9.40 -7.15
CA VAL A 115 4.12 9.97 -6.93
C VAL A 115 4.23 11.44 -6.53
N ARG A 116 4.68 12.31 -7.43
CA ARG A 116 4.96 13.73 -7.13
C ARG A 116 4.16 14.67 -8.00
N GLU A 117 4.22 14.45 -9.30
CA GLU A 117 3.56 15.31 -10.29
C GLU A 117 2.06 14.99 -10.38
N HIS A 118 1.24 15.96 -10.80
CA HIS A 118 -0.23 15.82 -10.88
C HIS A 118 -0.68 14.53 -11.58
N HIS A 119 -0.12 14.21 -12.75
CA HIS A 119 -0.49 13.00 -13.48
C HIS A 119 -0.14 11.70 -12.73
N GLN A 120 0.92 11.72 -11.91
CA GLN A 120 1.32 10.57 -11.09
C GLN A 120 0.36 10.37 -9.91
N LEU A 121 -0.10 11.47 -9.32
CA LEU A 121 -1.16 11.45 -8.30
C LEU A 121 -2.47 10.91 -8.90
N CYS A 122 -2.87 11.39 -10.08
CA CYS A 122 -4.04 10.87 -10.81
C CYS A 122 -3.90 9.37 -11.10
N ASN A 123 -2.69 8.89 -11.42
CA ASN A 123 -2.42 7.47 -11.62
C ASN A 123 -2.67 6.65 -10.34
N VAL A 124 -2.32 7.16 -9.15
CA VAL A 124 -2.66 6.50 -7.88
C VAL A 124 -4.17 6.54 -7.62
N VAL A 125 -4.84 7.66 -7.93
CA VAL A 125 -6.31 7.78 -7.80
C VAL A 125 -7.02 6.72 -8.65
N MET A 126 -6.69 6.63 -9.95
CA MET A 126 -7.28 5.64 -10.85
C MET A 126 -7.02 4.19 -10.40
N PHE A 127 -5.84 3.92 -9.84
CA PHE A 127 -5.55 2.62 -9.25
C PHE A 127 -6.46 2.34 -8.04
N CYS A 128 -6.63 3.33 -7.14
CA CYS A 128 -7.51 3.20 -5.99
C CYS A 128 -8.98 3.02 -6.40
N GLU A 129 -9.46 3.73 -7.41
CA GLU A 129 -10.82 3.58 -7.97
C GLU A 129 -11.07 2.15 -8.47
N LEU A 130 -10.09 1.56 -9.17
CA LEU A 130 -10.15 0.15 -9.57
C LEU A 130 -10.17 -0.78 -8.36
N ALA A 131 -9.30 -0.54 -7.38
CA ALA A 131 -9.19 -1.39 -6.19
C ALA A 131 -10.48 -1.40 -5.36
N VAL A 132 -11.07 -0.23 -5.07
CA VAL A 132 -12.31 -0.15 -4.27
C VAL A 132 -13.53 -0.69 -5.03
N SER A 133 -13.53 -0.62 -6.37
CA SER A 133 -14.62 -1.18 -7.17
C SER A 133 -14.54 -2.70 -7.29
N SER A 134 -13.33 -3.24 -7.41
CA SER A 134 -13.08 -4.65 -7.70
C SER A 134 -12.96 -5.52 -6.43
N CYS A 135 -12.33 -5.03 -5.37
CA CYS A 135 -12.03 -5.82 -4.17
C CYS A 135 -13.06 -5.57 -3.06
N LYS A 136 -14.09 -6.42 -2.94
CA LYS A 136 -15.17 -6.23 -1.94
C LYS A 136 -14.73 -6.33 -0.48
N ALA A 137 -13.72 -7.15 -0.18
CA ALA A 137 -13.18 -7.28 1.17
C ALA A 137 -12.07 -6.28 1.50
N LEU A 138 -11.73 -5.33 0.60
CA LEU A 138 -10.64 -4.39 0.81
C LEU A 138 -10.89 -3.54 2.05
N LYS A 139 -9.86 -3.43 2.90
CA LYS A 139 -9.88 -2.63 4.13
C LYS A 139 -8.70 -1.70 4.27
N PHE A 140 -7.56 -2.03 3.65
CA PHE A 140 -6.33 -1.26 3.85
C PHE A 140 -5.51 -1.14 2.57
N VAL A 141 -5.05 0.07 2.27
CA VAL A 141 -4.11 0.34 1.19
C VAL A 141 -2.90 1.09 1.75
N LYS A 142 -1.70 0.52 1.58
CA LYS A 142 -0.43 1.16 1.91
C LYS A 142 0.24 1.66 0.63
N LEU A 143 0.47 2.96 0.52
CA LEU A 143 1.34 3.55 -0.48
C LEU A 143 2.72 3.83 0.13
N MET A 144 3.75 3.22 -0.41
CA MET A 144 5.13 3.60 -0.16
C MET A 144 5.64 4.45 -1.32
N THR A 145 6.08 5.68 -1.05
CA THR A 145 6.64 6.58 -2.06
C THR A 145 7.81 7.41 -1.55
N VAL A 146 8.45 8.19 -2.42
CA VAL A 146 9.51 9.13 -2.05
C VAL A 146 8.90 10.50 -1.82
N ARG A 147 9.24 11.14 -0.69
CA ARG A 147 8.77 12.49 -0.38
C ARG A 147 9.35 13.51 -1.35
N GLU A 148 8.51 14.39 -1.86
CA GLU A 148 8.94 15.50 -2.70
C GLU A 148 9.74 16.52 -1.86
N LYS A 149 10.91 16.94 -2.37
CA LYS A 149 11.79 17.91 -1.69
C LYS A 149 11.40 19.37 -1.96
N LYS A 150 10.48 19.61 -2.90
CA LYS A 150 9.99 20.96 -3.20
C LYS A 150 9.15 21.47 -2.03
N ASN A 151 9.29 22.75 -1.70
CA ASN A 151 8.67 23.36 -0.52
C ASN A 151 7.19 23.77 -0.72
N ASN A 152 6.44 23.09 -1.60
CA ASN A 152 5.06 23.44 -1.92
C ASN A 152 4.02 22.53 -1.26
N ASP A 153 4.44 21.44 -0.62
CA ASP A 153 3.61 20.44 0.09
C ASP A 153 2.45 19.87 -0.74
N GLU A 154 2.52 19.97 -2.07
CA GLU A 154 1.43 19.61 -2.99
C GLU A 154 1.15 18.11 -2.96
N GLN A 155 2.21 17.30 -3.01
CA GLN A 155 2.13 15.84 -2.87
C GLN A 155 1.37 15.44 -1.60
N ALA A 156 1.77 15.98 -0.44
CA ALA A 156 1.18 15.60 0.83
C ALA A 156 -0.30 15.98 0.92
N ARG A 157 -0.67 17.19 0.47
CA ARG A 157 -2.07 17.62 0.41
C ARG A 157 -2.91 16.74 -0.50
N ALA A 158 -2.41 16.42 -1.69
CA ALA A 158 -3.13 15.57 -2.65
C ALA A 158 -3.34 14.15 -2.10
N LEU A 159 -2.31 13.57 -1.48
CA LEU A 159 -2.42 12.25 -0.84
C LEU A 159 -3.33 12.25 0.38
N GLN A 160 -3.39 13.36 1.13
CA GLN A 160 -4.34 13.51 2.23
C GLN A 160 -5.79 13.58 1.72
N ILE A 161 -6.05 14.31 0.64
CA ILE A 161 -7.38 14.33 -0.01
C ILE A 161 -7.77 12.93 -0.49
N LEU A 162 -6.84 12.22 -1.14
CA LEU A 162 -7.08 10.84 -1.56
C LEU A 162 -7.39 9.94 -0.37
N LYS A 163 -6.63 10.05 0.72
CA LYS A 163 -6.87 9.29 1.96
C LYS A 163 -8.28 9.51 2.48
N ASP A 164 -8.73 10.76 2.57
CA ASP A 164 -10.07 11.09 3.06
C ASP A 164 -11.17 10.59 2.10
N SER A 165 -10.91 10.58 0.80
CA SER A 165 -11.82 10.05 -0.21
C SER A 165 -11.96 8.53 -0.12
N VAL A 166 -10.84 7.81 -0.03
CA VAL A 166 -10.80 6.34 0.10
C VAL A 166 -11.46 5.89 1.40
N LYS A 167 -11.28 6.66 2.48
CA LYS A 167 -11.93 6.41 3.77
C LYS A 167 -13.46 6.42 3.70
N LYS A 168 -14.06 7.24 2.84
CA LYS A 168 -15.53 7.26 2.62
C LYS A 168 -16.03 5.94 2.01
N GLN A 169 -15.16 5.16 1.38
CA GLN A 169 -15.46 3.82 0.87
C GLN A 169 -15.21 2.72 1.92
N GLY A 170 -14.90 3.08 3.17
CA GLY A 170 -14.65 2.13 4.25
C GLY A 170 -13.27 1.46 4.19
N VAL A 171 -12.32 2.07 3.47
CA VAL A 171 -10.94 1.60 3.31
C VAL A 171 -9.97 2.61 3.93
N GLU A 172 -9.06 2.17 4.78
CA GLU A 172 -8.01 3.04 5.32
C GLU A 172 -6.85 3.13 4.31
N PHE A 173 -6.35 4.35 4.09
CA PHE A 173 -5.24 4.63 3.18
C PHE A 173 -4.07 5.21 3.96
N PHE A 174 -2.92 4.53 3.91
CA PHE A 174 -1.72 4.91 4.64
C PHE A 174 -0.58 5.23 3.67
N VAL A 175 0.13 6.33 3.92
CA VAL A 175 1.30 6.75 3.14
C VAL A 175 2.55 6.65 3.99
N GLU A 176 3.53 5.92 3.48
CA GLU A 176 4.87 5.81 4.05
C GLU A 176 5.89 6.40 3.08
N TYR A 177 6.77 7.26 3.60
CA TYR A 177 7.84 7.84 2.81
C TYR A 177 9.15 7.13 3.07
N SER A 178 9.86 6.75 2.01
CA SER A 178 11.21 6.19 2.11
C SER A 178 12.09 6.73 0.99
N GLU A 179 13.28 7.22 1.35
CA GLU A 179 14.18 7.92 0.42
C GLU A 179 14.92 6.97 -0.53
N HIS A 180 15.10 5.72 -0.14
CA HIS A 180 15.92 4.73 -0.85
C HIS A 180 15.08 3.65 -1.54
N MET A 181 13.93 4.03 -2.12
CA MET A 181 13.07 3.10 -2.84
C MET A 181 13.26 3.18 -4.35
N HIS A 182 13.40 2.00 -4.97
CA HIS A 182 13.52 1.82 -6.41
C HIS A 182 12.51 0.81 -6.96
N ASP A 183 11.99 -0.06 -6.10
CA ASP A 183 11.02 -1.07 -6.46
C ASP A 183 9.72 -0.42 -6.91
N ARG A 184 9.13 -1.04 -7.94
CA ARG A 184 7.89 -0.60 -8.60
C ARG A 184 6.98 -1.79 -8.73
N GLN A 185 6.15 -1.97 -7.72
CA GLN A 185 5.30 -3.14 -7.63
C GLN A 185 4.01 -2.88 -6.85
N VAL A 186 3.02 -3.72 -7.12
CA VAL A 186 1.77 -3.82 -6.37
C VAL A 186 1.68 -5.21 -5.79
N ILE A 187 1.44 -5.31 -4.49
CA ILE A 187 1.31 -6.58 -3.78
C ILE A 187 -0.10 -6.65 -3.22
N LEU A 188 -0.80 -7.74 -3.54
CA LEU A 188 -2.17 -8.01 -3.12
C LEU A 188 -2.16 -9.09 -2.02
N SER A 189 -3.04 -8.96 -1.03
CA SER A 189 -3.11 -9.91 0.09
C SER A 189 -3.55 -11.33 -0.30
N ASN A 190 -4.02 -11.54 -1.53
CA ASN A 190 -4.29 -12.89 -2.08
C ASN A 190 -3.03 -13.56 -2.66
N GLY A 191 -1.88 -12.89 -2.57
CA GLY A 191 -0.56 -13.41 -2.93
C GLY A 191 -0.05 -13.06 -4.32
N TYR A 192 -0.79 -12.25 -5.09
CA TYR A 192 -0.27 -11.71 -6.35
C TYR A 192 0.68 -10.53 -6.13
N ILE A 193 1.75 -10.52 -6.91
CA ILE A 193 2.76 -9.45 -6.93
C ILE A 193 2.93 -9.02 -8.39
N ILE A 194 2.65 -7.75 -8.69
CA ILE A 194 2.71 -7.20 -10.04
C ILE A 194 3.86 -6.20 -10.10
N LYS A 195 4.96 -6.57 -10.76
CA LYS A 195 6.14 -5.72 -10.93
C LYS A 195 6.07 -5.02 -12.29
N ILE A 196 6.26 -3.70 -12.31
CA ILE A 196 6.11 -2.90 -13.54
C ILE A 196 7.36 -2.08 -13.77
N GLY A 197 7.97 -2.24 -14.95
CA GLY A 197 9.24 -1.60 -15.31
C GLY A 197 9.20 -0.07 -15.32
N ARG A 198 8.01 0.56 -15.32
CA ARG A 198 7.80 2.01 -15.15
C ARG A 198 6.86 2.35 -13.98
N GLY A 199 6.51 1.37 -13.15
CA GLY A 199 5.53 1.52 -12.08
C GLY A 199 4.15 1.87 -12.62
N LEU A 200 3.38 2.67 -11.88
CA LEU A 200 2.06 3.17 -12.30
C LEU A 200 2.15 4.25 -13.40
N ASN A 201 3.35 4.74 -13.71
CA ASN A 201 3.54 5.90 -14.59
C ASN A 201 3.94 5.54 -16.02
N TYR A 202 3.36 4.47 -16.57
CA TYR A 202 3.66 4.02 -17.94
C TYR A 202 2.80 4.70 -19.03
N PHE A 203 1.82 5.53 -18.70
CA PHE A 203 1.03 6.24 -19.72
C PHE A 203 1.80 7.43 -20.34
N LYS A 204 1.52 7.70 -21.62
CA LYS A 204 1.93 8.95 -22.28
C LYS A 204 0.97 10.09 -21.93
N PRO A 205 1.40 11.35 -22.10
CA PRO A 205 0.44 12.46 -22.15
C PRO A 205 -0.53 12.26 -23.33
N PRO A 206 -1.80 12.69 -23.20
CA PRO A 206 -2.72 12.67 -24.33
C PRO A 206 -2.26 13.67 -25.41
N SER A 207 -2.55 13.37 -26.68
CA SER A 207 -2.23 14.26 -27.81
C SER A 207 -2.95 15.61 -27.74
N SER A 208 -4.12 15.66 -27.10
CA SER A 208 -4.92 16.85 -26.85
C SER A 208 -5.79 16.64 -25.61
N LYS A 209 -6.23 17.74 -24.98
CA LYS A 209 -7.22 17.68 -23.88
C LYS A 209 -8.57 17.11 -24.33
N TYR A 210 -8.84 17.10 -25.64
CA TYR A 210 -10.10 16.65 -26.22
C TYR A 210 -9.93 15.40 -27.12
N SER A 211 -8.80 14.68 -27.01
CA SER A 211 -8.60 13.44 -27.76
C SER A 211 -9.05 12.21 -26.97
N LEU A 212 -9.34 11.12 -27.70
CA LEU A 212 -9.51 9.81 -27.09
C LEU A 212 -8.27 9.45 -26.26
N GLY A 213 -8.52 8.81 -25.12
CA GLY A 213 -7.48 8.56 -24.14
C GLY A 213 -7.32 9.66 -23.10
N ALA A 214 -7.91 10.87 -23.26
CA ALA A 214 -7.83 11.91 -22.23
C ALA A 214 -8.39 11.45 -20.88
N PHE A 215 -9.53 10.74 -20.87
CA PHE A 215 -10.20 10.28 -19.66
C PHE A 215 -10.25 8.76 -19.52
N ASN A 216 -10.51 8.04 -20.61
CA ASN A 216 -10.51 6.58 -20.59
C ASN A 216 -9.15 6.04 -21.04
N TYR A 217 -8.37 5.56 -20.07
CA TYR A 217 -7.00 5.11 -20.27
C TYR A 217 -6.89 3.79 -21.06
N GLN A 218 -8.02 3.13 -21.36
CA GLN A 218 -8.06 2.07 -22.38
C GLN A 218 -7.60 2.60 -23.75
N TYR A 219 -7.82 3.87 -24.06
CA TYR A 219 -7.42 4.48 -25.33
C TYR A 219 -6.14 5.32 -25.22
N ARG A 220 -5.50 5.36 -24.04
CA ARG A 220 -4.29 6.16 -23.83
C ARG A 220 -3.07 5.39 -24.31
N GLU A 221 -2.21 6.04 -25.09
CA GLU A 221 -0.93 5.48 -25.48
C GLU A 221 -0.02 5.26 -24.26
N CYS A 222 0.72 4.17 -24.28
CA CYS A 222 1.65 3.78 -23.23
C CYS A 222 3.10 3.96 -23.70
N ARG A 223 3.97 4.23 -22.75
CA ARG A 223 5.42 4.09 -22.88
C ARG A 223 5.77 2.61 -22.78
N GLU A 224 6.83 2.21 -23.48
CA GLU A 224 7.31 0.84 -23.43
C GLU A 224 7.62 0.38 -21.99
N THR A 225 7.09 -0.77 -21.59
CA THR A 225 7.37 -1.36 -20.28
C THR A 225 7.07 -2.86 -20.23
N ASN A 226 7.74 -3.55 -19.32
CA ASN A 226 7.45 -4.94 -18.97
C ASN A 226 6.65 -4.98 -17.67
N ILE A 227 5.67 -5.88 -17.63
CA ILE A 227 4.88 -6.19 -16.45
C ILE A 227 5.02 -7.67 -16.18
N ASP A 228 5.62 -8.02 -15.04
CA ASP A 228 5.76 -9.40 -14.59
C ASP A 228 4.81 -9.63 -13.42
N VAL A 229 3.95 -10.64 -13.55
CA VAL A 229 3.03 -11.04 -12.49
C VAL A 229 3.55 -12.31 -11.85
N PHE A 230 3.75 -12.26 -10.54
CA PHE A 230 4.14 -13.38 -9.71
C PHE A 230 2.98 -13.78 -8.80
N TYR A 231 2.96 -15.05 -8.40
CA TYR A 231 2.08 -15.56 -7.37
C TYR A 231 2.89 -16.24 -6.27
N CYS A 232 2.66 -15.83 -5.03
CA CYS A 232 3.27 -16.39 -3.84
C CYS A 232 2.17 -16.94 -2.92
N PRO A 233 1.89 -18.26 -2.94
CA PRO A 233 0.82 -18.85 -2.13
C PRO A 233 1.08 -18.75 -0.62
N GLU A 234 2.33 -18.59 -0.20
CA GLU A 234 2.71 -18.35 1.20
C GLU A 234 2.07 -17.07 1.73
N ASN A 235 1.83 -16.08 0.86
CA ASN A 235 1.18 -14.82 1.21
C ASN A 235 -0.35 -14.98 1.38
N ASN A 236 -0.92 -16.09 0.91
CA ASN A 236 -2.37 -16.39 0.96
C ASN A 236 -2.76 -17.25 2.18
N LYS A 237 -1.77 -17.88 2.85
CA LYS A 237 -1.98 -18.86 3.93
C LYS A 237 -1.79 -18.30 5.35
N MET A 238 -1.86 -16.98 5.55
CA MET A 238 -1.49 -16.34 6.82
C MET A 238 -2.48 -15.30 7.33
#